data_AF-A0A8T5T7T2-F1
#
_entry.id   AF-A0A8T5T7T2-F1
#
_cell.length_a   1.000
_cell.length_b   1.000
_cell.length_c   1.000
_cell.angle_alpha   90.00
_cell.angle_beta   90.00
_cell.angle_gamma   90.00
#
_symmetry.space_group_name_H-M   'P 1'
#
loop_
_entity.id
_entity.type
_entity.pdbx_description
1 polymer ?
#
loop_
_entity_poly.entity_id
_entity_poly.type
_entity_poly.pdbx_seq_one_letter_code
_entity_poly.pdbx_strand_id
1 'polypeptide(L)'
;MEIRYNNKKDLLDELYLHKELTLKKINQLDFDSAIKKVKSAIILIEEAQEYFNLDDELDSFLQLNQRINEERSSHREWYLRKYNNLLREDLTEENIDSFLKLLAMLKDEVDGVVNKFSLEDVQYHINSYFEYLKKMYGIISSYKILEFSKASNQILRFAKEIRPETFNNLKALTLSLYRNLVTNKLREISKIQNRCQMDELCEKLTISYDDLIKVLELIEENPQNPIKNINLRSQEIVFK
;
A
#
# COMPACT_ATOMS: atom_id res chain seq x y z
N MET A 1 -54.88 -3.99 6.16
CA MET A 1 -53.76 -3.05 5.94
C MET A 1 -54.14 -1.79 6.70
N GLU A 2 -53.56 -1.56 7.87
CA GLU A 2 -53.87 -0.35 8.65
C GLU A 2 -53.20 0.84 7.98
N ILE A 3 -54.01 1.82 7.57
CA ILE A 3 -53.52 3.08 7.02
C ILE A 3 -52.80 3.81 8.16
N ARG A 4 -51.47 3.85 8.11
CA ARG A 4 -50.64 4.42 9.19
C ARG A 4 -50.78 5.95 9.30
N TYR A 5 -51.22 6.63 8.24
CA TYR A 5 -51.42 8.08 8.21
C TYR A 5 -52.79 8.44 7.64
N ASN A 6 -53.59 9.15 8.43
CA ASN A 6 -54.94 9.57 8.04
C ASN A 6 -54.95 10.81 7.12
N ASN A 7 -53.81 11.50 6.97
CA ASN A 7 -53.67 12.70 6.15
C ASN A 7 -52.24 12.82 5.58
N LYS A 8 -52.12 13.29 4.34
CA LYS A 8 -50.84 13.59 3.65
C LYS A 8 -49.95 14.50 4.48
N LYS A 9 -50.53 15.48 5.20
CA LYS A 9 -49.74 16.43 5.99
C LYS A 9 -48.88 15.76 7.06
N ASP A 10 -49.46 14.81 7.80
CA ASP A 10 -48.75 14.12 8.89
C ASP A 10 -47.57 13.29 8.35
N LEU A 11 -47.76 12.69 7.17
CA LEU A 11 -46.71 11.97 6.44
C LEU A 11 -45.58 12.92 6.02
N LEU A 12 -45.91 14.09 5.48
CA LEU A 12 -44.93 15.10 5.08
C LEU A 12 -44.14 15.64 6.28
N ASP A 13 -44.79 15.85 7.42
CA ASP A 13 -44.12 16.29 8.66
C ASP A 13 -43.11 15.23 9.15
N GLU A 14 -43.46 13.94 9.05
CA GLU A 14 -42.54 12.86 9.38
C GLU A 14 -41.37 12.76 8.39
N LEU A 15 -41.64 12.85 7.09
CA LEU A 15 -40.59 12.89 6.06
C LEU A 15 -39.66 14.09 6.24
N TYR A 16 -40.19 15.25 6.63
CA TYR A 16 -39.40 16.42 6.97
C TYR A 16 -38.45 16.14 8.16
N LEU A 17 -38.96 15.52 9.23
CA LEU A 17 -38.12 15.10 10.36
C LEU A 17 -37.02 14.11 9.94
N HIS A 18 -37.35 13.14 9.08
CA HIS A 18 -36.36 12.22 8.52
C HIS A 18 -35.26 12.95 7.75
N LYS A 19 -35.62 13.97 6.95
CA LYS A 19 -34.69 14.81 6.20
C LYS A 19 -33.77 15.60 7.13
N GLU A 20 -34.32 16.28 8.14
CA GLU A 20 -33.51 17.03 9.13
C GLU A 20 -32.54 16.13 9.88
N LEU A 21 -33.02 14.97 10.34
CA LEU A 21 -32.18 14.02 11.06
C LEU A 21 -31.08 13.44 10.15
N THR A 22 -31.38 13.21 8.87
CA THR A 22 -30.38 12.78 7.87
C THR A 22 -29.30 13.83 7.70
N LEU A 23 -29.68 15.09 7.47
CA LEU A 23 -28.72 16.20 7.31
C LEU A 23 -27.85 16.39 8.56
N LYS A 24 -28.45 16.26 9.76
CA LYS A 24 -27.70 16.27 11.02
C LYS A 24 -26.66 15.15 11.08
N LYS A 25 -27.00 13.94 10.61
CA LYS A 25 -26.08 12.79 10.57
C LYS A 25 -24.97 12.97 9.54
N ILE A 26 -25.25 13.56 8.38
CA ILE A 26 -24.23 13.96 7.39
C ILE A 26 -23.24 14.93 8.01
N ASN A 27 -23.72 15.98 8.70
CA ASN A 27 -22.84 16.96 9.36
C ASN A 27 -21.98 16.35 10.48
N GLN A 28 -22.44 15.27 11.09
CA GLN A 28 -21.67 14.49 12.08
C GLN A 28 -20.75 13.44 11.41
N LEU A 29 -20.78 13.34 10.09
CA LEU A 29 -20.12 12.33 9.26
C LEU A 29 -20.54 10.89 9.64
N ASP A 30 -21.72 10.71 10.23
CA ASP A 30 -22.30 9.42 10.62
C ASP A 30 -23.13 8.88 9.45
N PHE A 31 -22.43 8.50 8.38
CA PHE A 31 -23.04 8.14 7.10
C PHE A 31 -23.89 6.87 7.17
N ASP A 32 -23.51 5.88 7.99
CA ASP A 32 -24.34 4.67 8.15
C ASP A 32 -25.70 5.00 8.76
N SER A 33 -25.75 5.88 9.76
CA SER A 33 -27.01 6.35 10.32
C SER A 33 -27.78 7.22 9.33
N ALA A 34 -27.09 8.06 8.55
CA ALA A 34 -27.73 8.86 7.50
C ALA A 34 -28.39 7.97 6.43
N ILE A 35 -27.67 6.96 5.91
CA ILE A 35 -28.18 5.98 4.94
C ILE A 35 -29.38 5.23 5.51
N LYS A 36 -29.33 4.78 6.77
CA LYS A 36 -30.47 4.10 7.42
C LYS A 36 -31.71 5.00 7.45
N LYS A 37 -31.55 6.28 7.79
CA LYS A 37 -32.66 7.24 7.85
C LYS A 37 -33.26 7.53 6.48
N VAL A 38 -32.42 7.64 5.45
CA VAL A 38 -32.89 7.79 4.06
C VAL A 38 -33.63 6.55 3.59
N LYS A 39 -33.08 5.35 3.85
CA LYS A 39 -33.76 4.08 3.52
C LYS A 39 -35.12 3.97 4.20
N SER A 40 -35.22 4.31 5.48
CA SER A 40 -36.51 4.31 6.20
C SER A 40 -37.51 5.29 5.58
N ALA A 41 -37.06 6.48 5.16
CA ALA A 41 -37.93 7.46 4.52
C ALA A 41 -38.39 7.01 3.12
N ILE A 42 -37.50 6.39 2.32
CA ILE A 42 -37.84 5.83 1.01
C ILE A 42 -38.90 4.73 1.15
N ILE A 43 -38.72 3.79 2.10
CA ILE A 43 -39.71 2.73 2.36
C ILE A 43 -41.07 3.35 2.72
N LEU A 44 -41.08 4.36 3.60
CA LEU A 44 -42.31 5.05 4.00
C LEU A 44 -43.00 5.74 2.82
N ILE A 45 -42.23 6.33 1.89
CA ILE A 45 -42.76 6.93 0.66
C ILE A 45 -43.35 5.85 -0.25
N GLU A 46 -42.61 4.77 -0.50
CA GLU A 46 -43.06 3.66 -1.35
C GLU A 46 -44.36 3.03 -0.83
N GLU A 47 -44.47 2.83 0.50
CA GLU A 47 -45.69 2.33 1.15
C GLU A 47 -46.88 3.31 1.03
N ALA A 48 -46.62 4.61 0.97
CA ALA A 48 -47.64 5.65 0.92
C ALA A 48 -48.01 6.11 -0.51
N GLN A 49 -47.22 5.73 -1.52
CA GLN A 49 -47.36 6.16 -2.91
C GLN A 49 -48.71 5.75 -3.54
N GLU A 50 -49.29 4.63 -3.07
CA GLU A 50 -50.61 4.18 -3.50
C GLU A 50 -51.74 5.14 -3.08
N TYR A 51 -51.50 5.97 -2.07
CA TYR A 51 -52.50 6.87 -1.46
C TYR A 51 -52.23 8.35 -1.75
N PHE A 52 -50.96 8.74 -1.90
CA PHE A 52 -50.53 10.11 -2.13
C PHE A 52 -49.46 10.18 -3.22
N ASN A 53 -49.51 11.18 -4.08
CA ASN A 53 -48.38 11.48 -4.97
C ASN A 53 -47.24 12.10 -4.14
N LEU A 54 -46.09 11.41 -4.08
CA LEU A 54 -44.90 11.78 -3.32
C LEU A 54 -43.61 11.72 -4.19
N ASP A 55 -43.75 11.90 -5.50
CA ASP A 55 -42.63 11.80 -6.44
C ASP A 55 -41.50 12.80 -6.10
N ASP A 56 -41.87 14.02 -5.69
CA ASP A 56 -40.90 15.07 -5.30
C ASP A 56 -40.14 14.70 -4.02
N GLU A 57 -40.83 14.14 -3.02
CA GLU A 57 -40.20 13.67 -1.79
C GLU A 57 -39.28 12.49 -2.05
N LEU A 58 -39.69 11.55 -2.91
CA LEU A 58 -38.87 10.40 -3.31
C LEU A 58 -37.58 10.88 -3.98
N ASP A 59 -37.69 11.77 -4.97
CA ASP A 59 -36.52 12.35 -5.64
C ASP A 59 -35.60 13.08 -4.66
N SER A 60 -36.16 13.86 -3.74
CA SER A 60 -35.39 14.53 -2.68
C SER A 60 -34.60 13.54 -1.81
N PHE A 61 -35.16 12.38 -1.45
CA PHE A 61 -34.46 11.38 -0.64
C PHE A 61 -33.44 10.58 -1.47
N LEU A 62 -33.71 10.33 -2.74
CA LEU A 62 -32.75 9.71 -3.66
C LEU A 62 -31.53 10.60 -3.86
N GLN A 63 -31.73 11.91 -4.09
CA GLN A 63 -30.65 12.90 -4.16
C GLN A 63 -29.83 12.95 -2.86
N LEU A 64 -30.49 12.87 -1.69
CA LEU A 64 -29.78 12.79 -0.41
C LEU A 64 -28.94 11.51 -0.29
N ASN A 65 -29.47 10.36 -0.72
CA ASN A 65 -28.73 9.10 -0.71
C ASN A 65 -27.49 9.19 -1.61
N GLN A 66 -27.64 9.75 -2.81
CA GLN A 66 -26.53 9.96 -3.74
C GLN A 66 -25.45 10.84 -3.09
N ARG A 67 -25.84 12.00 -2.55
CA ARG A 67 -24.93 12.91 -1.86
C ARG A 67 -24.17 12.25 -0.72
N ILE A 68 -24.84 11.45 0.12
CA ILE A 68 -24.19 10.71 1.21
C ILE A 68 -23.11 9.77 0.67
N ASN A 69 -23.42 9.04 -0.40
CA ASN A 69 -22.48 8.10 -1.01
C ASN A 69 -21.29 8.83 -1.65
N GLU A 70 -21.53 9.98 -2.30
CA GLU A 70 -20.47 10.81 -2.90
C GLU A 70 -19.53 11.39 -1.83
N GLU A 71 -20.07 11.92 -0.73
CA GLU A 71 -19.26 12.43 0.38
C GLU A 71 -18.45 11.30 1.03
N ARG A 72 -19.07 10.15 1.33
CA ARG A 72 -18.38 8.97 1.87
C ARG A 72 -17.26 8.49 0.94
N SER A 73 -17.54 8.43 -0.36
CA SER A 73 -16.57 7.99 -1.38
C SER A 73 -15.40 8.97 -1.51
N SER A 74 -15.67 10.28 -1.44
CA SER A 74 -14.64 11.31 -1.47
C SER A 74 -13.65 11.19 -0.31
N HIS A 75 -14.16 10.93 0.91
CA HIS A 75 -13.31 10.67 2.06
C HIS A 75 -12.48 9.39 1.90
N ARG A 76 -13.10 8.32 1.40
CA ARG A 76 -12.40 7.06 1.09
C ARG A 76 -11.28 7.25 0.07
N GLU A 77 -11.54 7.97 -1.01
CA GLU A 77 -10.54 8.30 -2.02
C GLU A 77 -9.37 9.09 -1.45
N TRP A 78 -9.61 10.00 -0.51
CA TRP A 78 -8.55 10.76 0.13
C TRP A 78 -7.56 9.87 0.89
N TYR A 79 -8.06 8.89 1.66
CA TYR A 79 -7.20 7.91 2.35
C TYR A 79 -6.44 7.02 1.36
N LEU A 80 -7.11 6.54 0.31
CA LEU A 80 -6.46 5.76 -0.75
C LEU A 80 -5.34 6.55 -1.44
N ARG A 81 -5.57 7.84 -1.75
CA ARG A 81 -4.55 8.72 -2.33
C ARG A 81 -3.37 8.91 -1.39
N LYS A 82 -3.61 9.15 -0.09
CA LYS A 82 -2.55 9.24 0.92
C LYS A 82 -1.70 7.97 0.95
N TYR A 83 -2.33 6.80 1.03
CA TYR A 83 -1.64 5.51 1.04
C TYR A 83 -0.81 5.30 -0.23
N ASN A 84 -1.42 5.51 -1.40
CA ASN A 84 -0.74 5.35 -2.68
C ASN A 84 0.41 6.34 -2.89
N ASN A 85 0.31 7.55 -2.34
CA ASN A 85 1.39 8.54 -2.39
C ASN A 85 2.58 8.08 -1.54
N LEU A 86 2.35 7.52 -0.34
CA LEU A 86 3.43 6.91 0.44
C LEU A 86 4.12 5.80 -0.37
N LEU A 87 3.36 4.90 -1.02
CA LEU A 87 3.94 3.83 -1.83
C LEU A 87 4.78 4.29 -3.03
N ARG A 88 4.66 5.57 -3.43
CA ARG A 88 5.44 6.20 -4.49
C ARG A 88 6.72 6.87 -3.99
N GLU A 89 6.86 7.07 -2.68
CA GLU A 89 8.08 7.62 -2.10
C GLU A 89 9.25 6.67 -2.34
N ASP A 90 10.43 7.24 -2.61
CA ASP A 90 11.65 6.47 -2.72
C ASP A 90 12.07 5.98 -1.33
N LEU A 91 12.09 4.66 -1.14
CA LEU A 91 12.37 4.04 0.15
C LEU A 91 13.83 3.57 0.19
N THR A 92 14.57 4.04 1.19
CA THR A 92 16.00 3.80 1.37
C THR A 92 16.29 3.31 2.79
N GLU A 93 17.48 2.78 3.04
CA GLU A 93 17.94 2.44 4.39
C GLU A 93 17.91 3.65 5.34
N GLU A 94 18.11 4.86 4.81
CA GLU A 94 18.22 6.09 5.60
C GLU A 94 16.87 6.70 5.99
N ASN A 95 15.83 6.49 5.16
CA ASN A 95 14.52 7.11 5.37
C ASN A 95 13.42 6.13 5.83
N ILE A 96 13.72 4.83 5.94
CA ILE A 96 12.72 3.81 6.33
C ILE A 96 12.04 4.10 7.67
N ASP A 97 12.76 4.66 8.65
CA ASP A 97 12.19 5.04 9.94
C ASP A 97 11.19 6.20 9.83
N SER A 98 11.50 7.19 8.99
CA SER A 98 10.60 8.32 8.74
C SER A 98 9.36 7.87 7.97
N PHE A 99 9.55 7.01 6.97
CA PHE A 99 8.46 6.37 6.24
C PHE A 99 7.54 5.56 7.17
N LEU A 100 8.12 4.76 8.06
CA LEU A 100 7.38 3.93 9.02
C LEU A 100 6.48 4.79 9.92
N LYS A 101 6.98 5.94 10.38
CA LYS A 101 6.19 6.89 11.17
C LYS A 101 5.00 7.43 10.38
N LEU A 102 5.20 7.82 9.12
CA LEU A 102 4.11 8.32 8.26
C LEU A 102 3.05 7.23 8.01
N LEU A 103 3.49 6.00 7.75
CA LEU A 103 2.58 4.87 7.58
C LEU A 103 1.83 4.54 8.87
N ALA A 104 2.47 4.63 10.03
CA ALA A 104 1.84 4.41 11.33
C ALA A 104 0.79 5.48 11.65
N MET A 105 1.11 6.75 11.39
CA MET A 105 0.13 7.84 11.50
C MET A 105 -1.08 7.62 10.60
N LEU A 106 -0.85 7.21 9.33
CA LEU A 106 -1.93 6.88 8.41
C LEU A 106 -2.76 5.68 8.91
N LYS A 107 -2.12 4.65 9.46
CA LYS A 107 -2.79 3.49 10.03
C LYS A 107 -3.70 3.90 11.18
N ASP A 108 -3.19 4.69 12.12
CA ASP A 108 -3.97 5.16 13.28
C ASP A 108 -5.15 6.03 12.84
N GLU A 109 -4.95 6.91 11.85
CA GLU A 109 -6.03 7.67 11.23
C GLU A 109 -7.10 6.73 10.64
N VAL A 110 -6.71 5.74 9.82
CA VAL A 110 -7.62 4.81 9.15
C VAL A 110 -8.37 3.93 10.16
N ASP A 111 -7.68 3.37 11.15
CA ASP A 111 -8.27 2.53 12.20
C ASP A 111 -9.35 3.28 12.97
N GLY A 112 -9.13 4.57 13.25
CA GLY A 112 -10.08 5.43 13.94
C GLY A 112 -11.38 5.71 13.17
N VAL A 113 -11.39 5.52 11.84
CA VAL A 113 -12.54 5.84 10.99
C VAL A 113 -12.92 4.74 10.00
N VAL A 114 -12.41 3.51 10.16
CA VAL A 114 -12.54 2.42 9.19
C VAL A 114 -14.00 2.16 8.80
N ASN A 115 -14.87 1.94 9.78
CA ASN A 115 -16.29 1.65 9.54
C ASN A 115 -17.01 2.88 8.96
N LYS A 116 -16.60 4.08 9.40
CA LYS A 116 -17.25 5.36 9.07
C LYS A 116 -17.20 5.66 7.58
N PHE A 117 -16.06 5.38 6.95
CA PHE A 117 -15.86 5.62 5.52
C PHE A 117 -15.77 4.33 4.70
N SER A 118 -15.98 3.15 5.31
CA SER A 118 -15.72 1.83 4.74
C SER A 118 -14.30 1.76 4.19
N LEU A 119 -13.30 1.67 5.07
CA LEU A 119 -11.88 1.62 4.71
C LEU A 119 -11.24 0.25 4.99
N GLU A 120 -12.04 -0.82 5.08
CA GLU A 120 -11.59 -2.14 5.51
C GLU A 120 -10.46 -2.69 4.61
N ASP A 121 -10.57 -2.48 3.30
CA ASP A 121 -9.53 -2.84 2.32
C ASP A 121 -8.28 -1.95 2.45
N VAL A 122 -8.43 -0.64 2.69
CA VAL A 122 -7.30 0.27 2.89
C VAL A 122 -6.52 -0.13 4.13
N GLN A 123 -7.23 -0.42 5.22
CA GLN A 123 -6.67 -0.93 6.47
C GLN A 123 -5.93 -2.26 6.23
N TYR A 124 -6.55 -3.19 5.50
CA TYR A 124 -5.93 -4.46 5.13
C TYR A 124 -4.62 -4.25 4.35
N HIS A 125 -4.60 -3.36 3.36
CA HIS A 125 -3.41 -3.07 2.57
C HIS A 125 -2.28 -2.45 3.40
N ILE A 126 -2.61 -1.50 4.28
CA ILE A 126 -1.65 -0.91 5.22
C ILE A 126 -1.05 -1.99 6.12
N ASN A 127 -1.88 -2.85 6.72
CA ASN A 127 -1.42 -3.94 7.60
C ASN A 127 -0.53 -4.94 6.85
N SER A 128 -0.92 -5.32 5.63
CA SER A 128 -0.10 -6.19 4.78
C SER A 128 1.27 -5.56 4.53
N TYR A 129 1.32 -4.27 4.20
CA TYR A 129 2.59 -3.56 3.98
C TYR A 129 3.48 -3.54 5.24
N PHE A 130 2.90 -3.36 6.44
CA PHE A 130 3.65 -3.45 7.71
C PHE A 130 4.35 -4.79 7.91
N GLU A 131 3.70 -5.90 7.55
CA GLU A 131 4.30 -7.23 7.64
C GLU A 131 5.54 -7.36 6.74
N TYR A 132 5.48 -6.79 5.52
CA TYR A 132 6.65 -6.76 4.63
C TYR A 132 7.75 -5.81 5.13
N LEU A 133 7.40 -4.65 5.68
CA LEU A 133 8.38 -3.74 6.30
C LEU A 133 9.10 -4.42 7.47
N LYS A 134 8.37 -5.15 8.32
CA LYS A 134 8.97 -5.87 9.46
C LYS A 134 10.02 -6.87 9.00
N LYS A 135 9.73 -7.63 7.95
CA LYS A 135 10.71 -8.54 7.32
C LYS A 135 11.90 -7.76 6.74
N MET A 136 11.64 -6.64 6.07
CA MET A 136 12.68 -5.76 5.51
C MET A 136 13.64 -5.26 6.61
N TYR A 137 13.14 -4.82 7.76
CA TYR A 137 13.98 -4.45 8.90
C TYR A 137 14.86 -5.60 9.39
N GLY A 138 14.33 -6.82 9.42
CA GLY A 138 15.11 -8.02 9.74
C GLY A 138 16.29 -8.22 8.77
N ILE A 139 16.08 -7.92 7.49
CA ILE A 139 17.14 -7.99 6.48
C ILE A 139 18.14 -6.86 6.67
N ILE A 140 17.69 -5.60 6.76
CA ILE A 140 18.55 -4.42 6.93
C ILE A 140 19.46 -4.58 8.16
N SER A 141 18.93 -5.09 9.27
CA SER A 141 19.68 -5.25 10.51
C SER A 141 20.76 -6.34 10.47
N SER A 142 20.70 -7.28 9.53
CA SER A 142 21.57 -8.47 9.53
C SER A 142 22.43 -8.63 8.29
N TYR A 143 22.01 -8.12 7.12
CA TYR A 143 22.64 -8.46 5.84
C TYR A 143 24.11 -8.03 5.73
N LYS A 144 24.54 -7.00 6.46
CA LYS A 144 25.94 -6.51 6.48
C LYS A 144 26.88 -7.38 7.31
N ILE A 145 26.35 -8.24 8.18
CA ILE A 145 27.13 -9.04 9.15
C ILE A 145 27.11 -10.52 8.79
N LEU A 146 26.06 -10.97 8.08
CA LEU A 146 25.94 -12.34 7.62
C LEU A 146 26.97 -12.67 6.52
N GLU A 147 27.28 -13.96 6.38
CA GLU A 147 27.97 -14.48 5.20
C GLU A 147 27.20 -14.12 3.94
N PHE A 148 27.93 -13.80 2.85
CA PHE A 148 27.34 -13.31 1.60
C PHE A 148 26.21 -14.22 1.08
N SER A 149 26.42 -15.54 1.05
CA SER A 149 25.42 -16.50 0.57
C SER A 149 24.14 -16.48 1.41
N LYS A 150 24.26 -16.35 2.74
CA LYS A 150 23.12 -16.24 3.66
C LYS A 150 22.37 -14.93 3.46
N ALA A 151 23.08 -13.80 3.41
CA ALA A 151 22.49 -12.48 3.18
C ALA A 151 21.80 -12.40 1.81
N SER A 152 22.48 -12.87 0.76
CA SER A 152 21.98 -12.96 -0.61
C SER A 152 20.68 -13.77 -0.66
N ASN A 153 20.67 -14.96 -0.07
CA ASN A 153 19.50 -15.83 -0.03
C ASN A 153 18.31 -15.17 0.70
N GLN A 154 18.56 -14.47 1.82
CA GLN A 154 17.50 -13.75 2.53
C GLN A 154 16.89 -12.62 1.67
N ILE A 155 17.73 -11.79 1.06
CA ILE A 155 17.28 -10.68 0.21
C ILE A 155 16.51 -11.22 -1.01
N LEU A 156 17.03 -12.24 -1.69
CA LEU A 156 16.41 -12.83 -2.88
C LEU A 156 15.10 -13.57 -2.55
N ARG A 157 15.03 -14.22 -1.38
CA ARG A 157 13.78 -14.82 -0.89
C ARG A 157 12.73 -13.74 -0.66
N PHE A 158 13.09 -12.65 0.00
CA PHE A 158 12.18 -11.53 0.20
C PHE A 158 11.75 -10.89 -1.12
N ALA A 159 12.66 -10.72 -2.08
CA ALA A 159 12.35 -10.25 -3.43
C ALA A 159 11.29 -11.11 -4.14
N LYS A 160 11.35 -12.44 -3.96
CA LYS A 160 10.33 -13.37 -4.49
C LYS A 160 8.99 -13.21 -3.78
N GLU A 161 9.00 -13.02 -2.45
CA GLU A 161 7.80 -12.81 -1.64
C GLU A 161 7.06 -11.51 -2.01
N ILE A 162 7.78 -10.40 -2.28
CA ILE A 162 7.16 -9.11 -2.66
C ILE A 162 6.81 -9.01 -4.15
N ARG A 163 7.28 -9.94 -4.99
CA ARG A 163 7.06 -9.92 -6.45
C ARG A 163 5.58 -9.81 -6.85
N PRO A 164 4.64 -10.60 -6.30
CA PRO A 164 3.22 -10.50 -6.66
C PRO A 164 2.56 -9.19 -6.21
N GLU A 165 3.15 -8.48 -5.24
CA GLU A 165 2.58 -7.26 -4.67
C GLU A 165 2.88 -6.01 -5.51
N THR A 166 2.10 -4.95 -5.32
CA THR A 166 2.27 -3.64 -5.97
C THR A 166 3.14 -2.67 -5.15
N PHE A 167 4.07 -3.20 -4.34
CA PHE A 167 4.95 -2.41 -3.47
C PHE A 167 6.26 -2.03 -4.16
N ASN A 168 6.18 -1.08 -5.10
CA ASN A 168 7.31 -0.70 -5.96
C ASN A 168 8.49 -0.13 -5.18
N ASN A 169 8.23 0.68 -4.14
CA ASN A 169 9.26 1.24 -3.28
C ASN A 169 10.01 0.16 -2.46
N LEU A 170 9.33 -0.86 -1.93
CA LEU A 170 9.98 -2.02 -1.30
C LEU A 170 10.82 -2.83 -2.29
N LYS A 171 10.35 -2.99 -3.54
CA LYS A 171 11.12 -3.66 -4.60
C LYS A 171 12.41 -2.90 -4.90
N ALA A 172 12.33 -1.57 -5.01
CA ALA A 172 13.48 -0.70 -5.21
C ALA A 172 14.48 -0.81 -4.05
N LEU A 173 14.02 -0.72 -2.80
CA LEU A 173 14.86 -0.91 -1.62
C LEU A 173 15.53 -2.29 -1.60
N THR A 174 14.76 -3.35 -1.85
CA THR A 174 15.29 -4.73 -1.89
C THR A 174 16.42 -4.87 -2.91
N LEU A 175 16.24 -4.29 -4.09
CA LEU A 175 17.26 -4.27 -5.14
C LEU A 175 18.50 -3.47 -4.73
N SER A 176 18.30 -2.32 -4.07
CA SER A 176 19.37 -1.48 -3.54
C SER A 176 20.20 -2.24 -2.49
N LEU A 177 19.55 -2.93 -1.54
CA LEU A 177 20.22 -3.77 -0.55
C LEU A 177 21.05 -4.87 -1.20
N TYR A 178 20.51 -5.53 -2.22
CA TYR A 178 21.23 -6.57 -2.95
C TYR A 178 22.45 -6.02 -3.68
N ARG A 179 22.29 -4.89 -4.37
CA ARG A 179 23.39 -4.16 -5.04
C ARG A 179 24.49 -3.78 -4.05
N ASN A 180 24.12 -3.26 -2.88
CA ASN A 180 25.05 -2.88 -1.82
C ASN A 180 25.81 -4.10 -1.27
N LEU A 181 25.11 -5.20 -1.00
CA LEU A 181 25.73 -6.45 -0.54
C LEU A 181 26.80 -6.95 -1.53
N VAL A 182 26.44 -7.06 -2.81
CA VAL A 182 27.36 -7.48 -3.88
C VAL A 182 28.54 -6.54 -3.98
N THR A 183 28.28 -5.24 -4.09
CA THR A 183 29.33 -4.22 -4.28
C THR A 183 30.34 -4.25 -3.14
N ASN A 184 29.86 -4.34 -1.90
CA ASN A 184 30.71 -4.46 -0.72
C ASN A 184 31.54 -5.74 -0.77
N LYS A 185 30.94 -6.88 -1.12
CA LYS A 185 31.68 -8.15 -1.18
C LYS A 185 32.76 -8.15 -2.24
N LEU A 186 32.47 -7.62 -3.42
CA LEU A 186 33.46 -7.49 -4.50
C LEU A 186 34.58 -6.51 -4.12
N ARG A 187 34.28 -5.46 -3.35
CA ARG A 187 35.28 -4.53 -2.84
C ARG A 187 36.18 -5.16 -1.77
N GLU A 188 35.67 -6.10 -0.97
CA GLU A 188 36.52 -6.89 -0.07
C GLU A 188 37.49 -7.75 -0.88
N ILE A 189 37.01 -8.40 -1.93
CA ILE A 189 37.83 -9.26 -2.80
C ILE A 189 38.88 -8.41 -3.54
N SER A 190 38.51 -7.23 -4.05
CA SER A 190 39.44 -6.35 -4.78
C SER A 190 40.61 -5.84 -3.92
N LYS A 191 40.41 -5.72 -2.60
CA LYS A 191 41.49 -5.37 -1.67
C LYS A 191 42.55 -6.47 -1.53
N ILE A 192 42.17 -7.72 -1.80
CA ILE A 192 43.04 -8.89 -1.66
C ILE A 192 43.71 -9.23 -2.99
N GLN A 193 42.99 -9.08 -4.11
CA GLN A 193 43.48 -9.43 -5.43
C GLN A 193 43.00 -8.45 -6.52
N ASN A 194 43.92 -8.10 -7.42
CA ASN A 194 43.63 -7.20 -8.56
C ASN A 194 42.91 -7.91 -9.71
N ARG A 195 42.97 -9.24 -9.76
CA ARG A 195 42.36 -10.08 -10.80
C ARG A 195 41.78 -11.34 -10.20
N CYS A 196 40.73 -11.87 -10.80
CA CYS A 196 40.03 -13.08 -10.37
C CYS A 196 39.46 -13.79 -11.59
N GLN A 197 39.51 -15.12 -11.62
CA GLN A 197 38.75 -15.89 -12.61
C GLN A 197 37.28 -15.93 -12.23
N MET A 198 36.37 -16.00 -13.21
CA MET A 198 34.93 -16.08 -12.93
C MET A 198 34.57 -17.28 -12.04
N ASP A 199 35.21 -18.44 -12.27
CA ASP A 199 34.99 -19.64 -11.43
C ASP A 199 35.44 -19.41 -9.98
N GLU A 200 36.61 -18.78 -9.79
CA GLU A 200 37.10 -18.41 -8.46
C GLU A 200 36.15 -17.42 -7.77
N LEU A 201 35.54 -16.51 -8.52
CA LEU A 201 34.55 -15.58 -7.99
C LEU A 201 33.24 -16.28 -7.63
N CYS A 202 32.78 -17.24 -8.44
CA CYS A 202 31.64 -18.10 -8.15
C CYS A 202 31.85 -18.84 -6.82
N GLU A 203 33.04 -19.38 -6.58
CA GLU A 203 33.38 -20.05 -5.32
C GLU A 203 33.34 -19.07 -4.13
N LYS A 204 33.98 -17.90 -4.25
CA LYS A 204 34.03 -16.88 -3.18
C LYS A 204 32.65 -16.30 -2.82
N LEU A 205 31.78 -16.18 -3.81
CA LEU A 205 30.40 -15.73 -3.63
C LEU A 205 29.45 -16.90 -3.32
N THR A 206 29.89 -18.14 -3.53
CA THR A 206 29.08 -19.35 -3.40
C THR A 206 27.80 -19.27 -4.26
N ILE A 207 27.97 -18.89 -5.53
CA ILE A 207 26.87 -18.74 -6.51
C ILE A 207 27.17 -19.53 -7.79
N SER A 208 26.12 -19.75 -8.59
CA SER A 208 26.27 -20.33 -9.92
C SER A 208 26.87 -19.32 -10.91
N TYR A 209 27.46 -19.81 -12.00
CA TYR A 209 27.97 -18.95 -13.06
C TYR A 209 26.87 -18.08 -13.69
N ASP A 210 25.68 -18.64 -13.91
CA ASP A 210 24.54 -17.90 -14.45
C ASP A 210 24.09 -16.76 -13.53
N ASP A 211 24.13 -16.97 -12.21
CA ASP A 211 23.81 -15.94 -11.24
C ASP A 211 24.93 -14.91 -11.13
N LEU A 212 26.20 -15.31 -11.32
CA LEU A 212 27.32 -14.38 -11.40
C LEU A 212 27.14 -13.40 -12.57
N ILE A 213 26.73 -13.87 -13.75
CA ILE A 213 26.47 -12.98 -14.89
C ILE A 213 25.41 -11.92 -14.54
N LYS A 214 24.28 -12.33 -13.97
CA LYS A 214 23.22 -11.40 -13.53
C LYS A 214 23.73 -10.39 -12.49
N VAL A 215 24.57 -10.85 -11.57
CA VAL A 215 25.20 -10.01 -10.54
C VAL A 215 26.11 -8.96 -11.17
N LEU A 216 26.89 -9.34 -12.19
CA LEU A 216 27.80 -8.44 -12.91
C LEU A 216 27.02 -7.39 -13.72
N GLU A 217 25.97 -7.80 -14.43
CA GLU A 217 25.06 -6.90 -15.14
C GLU A 217 24.41 -5.90 -14.16
N LEU A 218 23.99 -6.38 -12.99
CA LEU A 218 23.31 -5.56 -11.99
C LEU A 218 24.18 -4.41 -11.43
N ILE A 219 25.49 -4.63 -11.31
CA ILE A 219 26.43 -3.66 -10.73
C ILE A 219 27.17 -2.83 -11.78
N GLU A 220 27.02 -3.13 -13.07
CA GLU A 220 27.70 -2.40 -14.15
C GLU A 220 27.38 -0.91 -14.10
N GLU A 221 26.12 -0.58 -13.85
CA GLU A 221 25.62 0.80 -13.72
C GLU A 221 25.95 1.46 -12.37
N ASN A 222 26.54 0.74 -11.41
CA ASN A 222 26.84 1.29 -10.09
C ASN A 222 28.12 2.15 -10.15
N PRO A 223 28.09 3.46 -9.79
CA PRO A 223 29.29 4.30 -9.74
C PRO A 223 30.37 3.75 -8.80
N GLN A 224 29.95 3.01 -7.77
CA GLN A 224 30.82 2.40 -6.76
C GLN A 224 31.33 1.00 -7.14
N ASN A 225 31.04 0.54 -8.37
CA ASN A 225 31.46 -0.75 -8.89
C ASN A 225 32.99 -0.92 -8.78
N PRO A 226 33.49 -1.93 -8.04
CA PRO A 226 34.92 -2.18 -7.90
C PRO A 226 35.54 -2.88 -9.13
N ILE A 227 34.75 -3.31 -10.11
CA ILE A 227 35.25 -3.94 -11.33
C ILE A 227 35.66 -2.87 -12.34
N LYS A 228 36.84 -3.04 -12.91
CA LYS A 228 37.40 -2.19 -13.97
C LYS A 228 37.11 -2.74 -15.36
N ASN A 229 37.27 -4.05 -15.54
CA ASN A 229 37.07 -4.72 -16.82
C ASN A 229 36.68 -6.19 -16.61
N ILE A 230 35.90 -6.74 -17.52
CA ILE A 230 35.52 -8.15 -17.57
C ILE A 230 35.94 -8.67 -18.95
N ASN A 231 36.90 -9.57 -19.00
CA ASN A 231 37.32 -10.23 -20.23
C ASN A 231 36.53 -11.52 -20.41
N LEU A 232 35.45 -11.47 -21.20
CA LEU A 232 34.58 -12.62 -21.45
C LEU A 232 35.28 -13.79 -22.17
N ARG A 233 36.35 -13.53 -22.94
CA ARG A 233 37.09 -14.59 -23.64
C ARG A 233 37.97 -15.41 -22.70
N SER A 234 38.63 -14.74 -21.76
CA SER A 234 39.49 -15.40 -20.77
C SER A 234 38.79 -15.65 -19.45
N GLN A 235 37.51 -15.27 -19.32
CA GLN A 235 36.73 -15.31 -18.07
C GLN A 235 37.42 -14.61 -16.88
N GLU A 236 38.23 -13.59 -17.17
CA GLU A 236 39.00 -12.86 -16.16
C GLU A 236 38.28 -11.56 -15.77
N ILE A 237 38.16 -11.31 -14.48
CA ILE A 237 37.65 -10.07 -13.89
C ILE A 237 38.83 -9.27 -13.34
N VAL A 238 38.94 -8.02 -13.78
CA VAL A 238 39.97 -7.08 -13.32
C VAL A 238 39.31 -6.05 -12.40
N PHE A 239 39.79 -5.96 -11.17
CA PHE A 239 39.32 -4.99 -10.19
C PHE A 239 40.06 -3.64 -10.30
N LYS A 240 39.45 -2.60 -9.76
CA LYS A 240 40.01 -1.24 -9.63
C LYS A 240 41.05 -1.17 -8.51
#